data_AF-A0A524LJW1-F1
#
_entry.id   AF-A0A524LJW1-F1
#
_cell.length_a   1.000
_cell.length_b   1.000
_cell.length_c   1.000
_cell.angle_alpha   90.00
_cell.angle_beta   90.00
_cell.angle_gamma   90.00
#
_symmetry.space_group_name_H-M   'P 1'
#
loop_
_entity.id
_entity.type
_entity.pdbx_description
1 polymer ?
#
loop_
_entity_poly.entity_id
_entity_poly.type
_entity_poly.pdbx_seq_one_letter_code
_entity_poly.pdbx_strand_id
1 'polypeptide(L)'
;MEAGRFYSTTGVTLSRIRFNGKTISIGIDAAPGVTYTTQFIGTVKDFPAEVQKLNSEDGDYVQYIYSDAIGKELARSDNLNPEYTLKGDELYVRVRITSSKSKDNPNYSDEKETAWTQPFRYSSAE
;
A
#
# COMPACT_ATOMS: atom_id res chain seq x y z
N MET A 1 -18.90 -1.12 5.90
CA MET A 1 -17.58 -0.77 6.48
C MET A 1 -17.45 -1.37 7.91
N GLU A 2 -18.09 -2.50 8.19
CA GLU A 2 -18.49 -2.94 9.54
C GLU A 2 -17.49 -3.89 10.25
N ALA A 3 -16.38 -4.27 9.60
CA ALA A 3 -15.50 -5.33 10.11
C ALA A 3 -14.24 -4.82 10.87
N GLY A 4 -14.17 -3.53 11.25
CA GLY A 4 -12.98 -2.95 11.89
C GLY A 4 -11.71 -2.93 11.02
N ARG A 5 -11.83 -3.29 9.74
CA ARG A 5 -10.77 -3.22 8.72
C ARG A 5 -10.74 -1.80 8.16
N PHE A 6 -10.17 -0.89 8.95
CA PHE A 6 -10.09 0.52 8.60
C PHE A 6 -9.26 0.70 7.32
N TYR A 7 -9.74 1.50 6.37
CA TYR A 7 -8.98 1.93 5.21
C TYR A 7 -9.15 3.44 5.06
N SER A 8 -8.07 4.14 4.81
CA SER A 8 -8.12 5.58 4.50
C SER A 8 -8.37 5.71 3.01
N THR A 9 -9.38 6.47 2.62
CA THR A 9 -9.73 6.69 1.21
C THR A 9 -10.00 8.16 0.92
N THR A 10 -9.72 8.58 -0.31
CA THR A 10 -10.05 9.90 -0.84
C THR A 10 -11.08 9.84 -1.99
N GLY A 11 -11.84 8.75 -2.09
CA GLY A 11 -12.91 8.58 -3.09
C GLY A 11 -13.06 7.16 -3.65
N VAL A 12 -12.08 6.29 -3.40
CA VAL A 12 -12.15 4.87 -3.78
C VAL A 12 -13.00 4.10 -2.77
N THR A 13 -14.06 3.44 -3.25
CA THR A 13 -14.93 2.57 -2.45
C THR A 13 -14.54 1.11 -2.62
N LEU A 14 -14.45 0.38 -1.51
CA LEU A 14 -14.13 -1.03 -1.50
C LEU A 14 -15.34 -1.81 -0.99
N SER A 15 -15.80 -2.78 -1.77
CA SER A 15 -16.88 -3.69 -1.38
C SER A 15 -16.38 -4.78 -0.43
N ARG A 16 -15.07 -5.08 -0.46
CA ARG A 16 -14.50 -6.21 0.26
C ARG A 16 -13.01 -6.04 0.56
N ILE A 17 -12.62 -6.38 1.79
CA ILE A 17 -11.22 -6.58 2.19
C ILE A 17 -11.16 -7.87 3.00
N ARG A 18 -10.57 -8.92 2.44
CA ARG A 18 -10.35 -10.21 3.11
C ARG A 18 -8.87 -10.50 3.28
N PHE A 19 -8.55 -11.13 4.39
CA PHE A 19 -7.22 -11.63 4.72
C PHE A 19 -7.40 -12.85 5.62
N ASN A 20 -6.72 -13.94 5.30
CA ASN A 20 -6.83 -15.23 6.00
C ASN A 20 -5.51 -15.65 6.69
N GLY A 21 -4.59 -14.71 6.90
CA GLY A 21 -3.23 -15.00 7.41
C GLY A 21 -2.18 -15.15 6.30
N LYS A 22 -2.61 -15.44 5.06
CA LYS A 22 -1.70 -15.65 3.93
C LYS A 22 -2.08 -14.91 2.66
N THR A 23 -3.36 -14.84 2.32
CA THR A 23 -3.85 -14.24 1.07
C THR A 23 -4.72 -13.02 1.37
N ILE A 24 -4.37 -11.90 0.74
CA ILE A 24 -5.15 -10.66 0.73
C ILE A 24 -6.05 -10.71 -0.51
N SER A 25 -7.35 -10.47 -0.32
CA SER A 25 -8.32 -10.34 -1.42
C SER A 25 -9.10 -9.03 -1.28
N ILE A 26 -9.06 -8.20 -2.31
CA ILE A 26 -9.79 -6.93 -2.37
C ILE A 26 -10.98 -7.08 -3.33
N GLY A 27 -12.05 -6.33 -3.08
CA GLY A 27 -13.11 -6.06 -4.04
C GLY A 27 -13.30 -4.56 -4.16
N ILE A 28 -13.14 -4.03 -5.36
CA ILE A 28 -13.29 -2.61 -5.68
C ILE A 28 -14.73 -2.39 -6.16
N ASP A 29 -15.40 -1.38 -5.61
CA ASP A 29 -16.70 -0.94 -6.11
C ASP A 29 -16.49 0.06 -7.25
N ALA A 30 -16.63 -0.43 -8.49
CA ALA A 30 -16.22 0.30 -9.69
C ALA A 30 -17.26 1.35 -10.12
N ALA A 31 -16.81 2.58 -10.33
CA ALA A 31 -17.62 3.61 -10.96
C ALA A 31 -17.60 3.47 -12.50
N PRO A 32 -18.70 3.84 -13.20
CA PRO A 32 -18.76 3.79 -14.66
C PRO A 32 -17.63 4.60 -15.32
N GLY A 33 -16.90 3.98 -16.25
CA GLY A 33 -15.82 4.63 -17.00
C GLY A 33 -14.52 4.91 -16.22
N VAL A 34 -14.41 4.41 -14.98
CA VAL A 34 -13.22 4.59 -14.13
C VAL A 34 -12.38 3.33 -14.12
N THR A 35 -11.06 3.49 -14.24
CA THR A 35 -10.10 2.39 -14.09
C THR A 35 -9.41 2.48 -12.75
N TYR A 36 -8.90 1.35 -12.28
CA TYR A 36 -8.25 1.24 -10.98
C TYR A 36 -6.96 0.46 -11.11
N THR A 37 -5.91 0.96 -10.47
CA THR A 37 -4.65 0.24 -10.31
C THR A 37 -4.47 -0.11 -8.85
N THR A 38 -4.24 -1.39 -8.57
CA THR A 38 -3.91 -1.90 -7.25
C THR A 38 -2.44 -2.26 -7.17
N GLN A 39 -1.77 -1.77 -6.14
CA GLN A 39 -0.36 -2.05 -5.83
C GLN A 39 -0.28 -2.72 -4.46
N PHE A 40 0.35 -3.88 -4.40
CA PHE A 40 0.73 -4.55 -3.16
C PHE A 40 2.14 -4.08 -2.80
N ILE A 41 2.27 -3.38 -1.69
CA ILE A 41 3.48 -2.68 -1.27
C ILE A 41 3.99 -3.28 0.02
N GLY A 42 5.28 -3.60 0.12
CA GLY A 42 5.85 -4.18 1.32
C GLY A 42 7.37 -4.15 1.37
N THR A 43 7.92 -4.65 2.48
CA THR A 43 9.36 -4.84 2.68
C THR A 43 9.59 -6.31 2.99
N VAL A 44 10.57 -6.94 2.35
CA VAL A 44 10.99 -8.32 2.65
C VAL A 44 12.04 -8.34 3.77
N LYS A 45 12.15 -9.45 4.51
CA LYS A 45 13.03 -9.61 5.69
C LYS A 45 14.49 -9.34 5.37
N ASP A 46 14.97 -9.77 4.21
CA ASP A 46 16.38 -9.66 3.81
C ASP A 46 16.69 -8.35 3.06
N PHE A 47 16.01 -7.25 3.42
CA PHE A 47 16.29 -5.94 2.82
C PHE A 47 17.61 -5.35 3.39
N PRO A 48 18.38 -4.58 2.59
CA PRO A 48 19.56 -3.90 3.07
C PRO A 48 19.16 -2.82 4.09
N ALA A 49 19.46 -3.09 5.36
CA ALA A 49 19.05 -2.27 6.49
C ALA A 49 20.06 -1.16 6.84
N GLU A 50 21.09 -0.97 6.02
CA GLU A 50 22.09 0.08 6.20
C GLU A 50 21.44 1.46 6.13
N VAL A 51 21.81 2.31 7.08
CA VAL A 51 21.34 3.69 7.15
C VAL A 51 22.52 4.62 6.95
N GLN A 52 22.45 5.48 5.94
CA GLN A 52 23.46 6.51 5.75
C GLN A 52 23.03 7.76 6.52
N LYS A 53 23.90 8.21 7.43
CA LYS A 53 23.71 9.46 8.17
C LYS A 53 24.34 10.60 7.37
N LEU A 54 23.52 11.54 6.91
CA LEU A 54 23.98 12.79 6.32
C LEU A 54 23.95 13.86 7.40
N ASN A 55 25.11 14.40 7.75
CA ASN A 55 25.17 15.60 8.60
C ASN A 55 25.12 16.83 7.69
N SER A 56 24.38 17.86 8.09
CA SER A 56 24.54 19.18 7.50
C SER A 56 25.98 19.69 7.73
N GLU A 57 26.54 20.45 6.79
CA GLU A 57 27.87 21.07 6.94
C GLU A 57 27.93 21.98 8.18
N ASP A 58 26.83 22.66 8.49
CA ASP A 58 26.69 23.55 9.67
C ASP A 58 26.25 22.81 10.95
N GLY A 59 25.94 21.51 10.86
CA GLY A 59 25.52 20.68 12.01
C GLY A 59 24.07 20.87 12.49
N ASP A 60 23.31 21.77 11.87
CA ASP A 60 21.94 22.14 12.31
C ASP A 60 20.89 21.02 12.17
N TYR A 61 21.15 20.03 11.32
CA TYR A 61 20.25 18.90 11.13
C TYR A 61 21.00 17.64 10.70
N VAL A 62 20.36 16.50 10.99
CA VAL A 62 20.80 15.17 10.60
C VAL A 62 19.72 14.57 9.71
N GLN A 63 20.11 14.08 8.54
CA GLN A 63 19.24 13.30 7.67
C GLN A 63 19.68 11.83 7.67
N TYR A 64 18.72 10.94 7.44
CA TYR A 64 18.96 9.52 7.31
C TYR A 64 18.46 9.05 5.94
N ILE A 65 19.34 8.43 5.18
CA ILE A 65 18.99 7.77 3.92
C ILE A 65 18.85 6.29 4.23
N TYR A 66 17.66 5.76 3.97
CA TYR A 66 17.33 4.34 4.10
C TYR A 66 17.29 3.70 2.71
N SER A 67 17.36 2.37 2.66
CA SER A 67 17.20 1.63 1.40
C SER A 67 15.84 1.87 0.73
N ASP A 68 15.87 1.99 -0.60
CA ASP A 68 14.71 1.98 -1.50
C ASP A 68 13.96 0.64 -1.54
N ALA A 69 14.53 -0.42 -0.95
CA ALA A 69 13.85 -1.71 -0.76
C ALA A 69 12.72 -1.64 0.28
N ILE A 70 12.66 -0.58 1.10
CA ILE A 70 11.59 -0.37 2.07
C ILE A 70 10.32 0.08 1.36
N GLY A 71 9.23 -0.69 1.50
CA GLY A 71 7.94 -0.33 0.92
C GLY A 71 7.94 -0.36 -0.61
N LYS A 72 8.62 -1.35 -1.20
CA LYS A 72 8.63 -1.57 -2.64
C LYS A 72 7.30 -2.16 -3.13
N GLU A 73 7.00 -1.96 -4.40
CA GLU A 73 5.92 -2.69 -5.08
C GLU A 73 6.31 -4.16 -5.23
N LEU A 74 5.49 -5.05 -4.67
CA LEU A 74 5.65 -6.50 -4.73
C LEU A 74 4.80 -7.13 -5.83
N ALA A 75 3.66 -6.52 -6.14
CA ALA A 75 2.76 -6.92 -7.22
C ALA A 75 1.81 -5.78 -7.60
N ARG A 76 1.29 -5.85 -8.83
CA ARG A 76 0.32 -4.91 -9.38
C ARG A 76 -0.81 -5.63 -10.09
N SER A 77 -2.00 -5.05 -10.06
CA SER A 77 -3.17 -5.54 -10.78
C SER A 77 -4.10 -4.40 -11.14
N ASP A 78 -4.66 -4.43 -12.35
CA ASP A 78 -5.70 -3.49 -12.80
C ASP A 78 -7.12 -4.13 -12.77
N ASN A 79 -7.23 -5.34 -12.23
CA ASN A 79 -8.51 -6.02 -12.00
C ASN A 79 -9.28 -5.43 -10.79
N LEU A 80 -10.61 -5.55 -10.82
CA LEU A 80 -11.50 -5.14 -9.72
C LEU A 80 -11.48 -6.06 -8.49
N ASN A 81 -10.93 -7.27 -8.64
CA ASN A 81 -10.79 -8.25 -7.57
C ASN A 81 -9.33 -8.73 -7.46
N PRO A 82 -8.39 -7.85 -7.10
CA PRO A 82 -6.99 -8.21 -7.03
C PRO A 82 -6.74 -9.06 -5.78
N GLU A 83 -5.83 -10.02 -5.92
CA GLU A 83 -5.39 -10.89 -4.84
C GLU A 83 -3.88 -10.95 -4.78
N TYR A 84 -3.36 -11.12 -3.57
CA TYR A 84 -1.95 -11.34 -3.32
C TYR A 84 -1.75 -12.35 -2.22
N THR A 85 -0.96 -13.39 -2.51
CA THR A 85 -0.59 -14.43 -1.54
C THR A 85 0.82 -14.16 -1.05
N LEU A 86 0.95 -13.87 0.24
CA LEU A 86 2.22 -13.65 0.90
C LEU A 86 3.07 -14.92 0.82
N LYS A 87 4.36 -14.72 0.59
CA LYS A 87 5.37 -15.79 0.51
C LYS A 87 5.93 -16.14 1.89
N GLY A 88 5.80 -15.25 2.87
CA GLY A 88 6.24 -15.42 4.25
C GLY A 88 7.60 -14.79 4.54
N ASP A 89 8.27 -14.25 3.52
CA ASP A 89 9.48 -13.44 3.62
C ASP A 89 9.16 -11.94 3.77
N GLU A 90 7.90 -11.52 3.61
CA GLU A 90 7.49 -10.14 3.81
C GLU A 90 7.37 -9.79 5.31
N LEU A 91 7.98 -8.67 5.72
CA LEU A 91 7.75 -8.07 7.05
C LEU A 91 6.32 -7.54 7.18
N TYR A 92 5.78 -7.02 6.08
CA TYR A 92 4.39 -6.63 5.91
C TYR A 92 4.05 -6.46 4.43
N VAL A 93 2.76 -6.47 4.12
CA VAL A 93 2.21 -6.04 2.84
C VAL A 93 1.00 -5.14 3.10
N ARG A 94 0.95 -3.97 2.47
CA ARG A 94 -0.23 -3.09 2.46
C ARG A 94 -0.69 -2.90 1.03
N VAL A 95 -1.97 -2.59 0.84
CA VAL A 95 -2.53 -2.38 -0.49
C VAL A 95 -2.81 -0.89 -0.69
N ARG A 96 -2.36 -0.37 -1.83
CA ARG A 96 -2.76 0.93 -2.37
C ARG A 96 -3.62 0.70 -3.61
N ILE A 97 -4.77 1.35 -3.66
CA ILE A 97 -5.64 1.36 -4.84
C ILE A 97 -5.75 2.80 -5.31
N THR A 98 -5.43 3.08 -6.58
CA THR A 98 -5.52 4.41 -7.19
C THR A 98 -6.55 4.36 -8.33
N SER A 99 -7.53 5.27 -8.34
CA SER A 99 -8.48 5.40 -9.45
C SER A 99 -7.93 6.33 -10.55
N SER A 100 -8.53 6.29 -11.74
CA SER A 100 -8.24 7.28 -12.79
C SER A 100 -8.86 8.66 -12.52
N LYS A 101 -9.81 8.75 -11.58
CA LYS A 101 -10.47 10.00 -11.20
C LYS A 101 -9.54 10.89 -10.38
N SER A 102 -9.62 12.20 -10.66
CA SER A 102 -8.98 13.20 -9.83
C SER A 102 -9.65 13.24 -8.46
N LYS A 103 -8.81 13.38 -7.42
CA LYS A 103 -9.26 13.51 -6.04
C LYS A 103 -9.98 14.85 -5.85
N ASP A 104 -11.04 14.85 -5.05
CA ASP A 104 -11.69 16.08 -4.64
C ASP A 104 -10.81 16.88 -3.66
N ASN A 105 -10.73 18.20 -3.88
CA ASN A 105 -9.83 19.13 -3.18
C ASN A 105 -8.37 18.61 -3.04
N PRO A 106 -7.65 18.46 -4.16
CA PRO A 106 -6.32 17.85 -4.15
C PRO A 106 -5.28 18.77 -3.51
N ASN A 107 -4.27 18.19 -2.86
CA ASN A 107 -3.16 18.96 -2.28
C ASN A 107 -2.19 19.47 -3.35
N TYR A 108 -2.14 18.80 -4.51
CA TYR A 108 -1.30 19.15 -5.66
C TYR A 108 -1.98 18.74 -6.96
N SER A 109 -1.52 19.30 -8.08
CA SER A 109 -2.07 19.00 -9.40
C SER A 109 -2.03 17.50 -9.71
N ASP A 110 -3.09 16.99 -10.32
CA ASP A 110 -3.23 15.59 -10.76
C ASP A 110 -3.24 14.53 -9.66
N GLU A 111 -3.45 14.90 -8.38
CA GLU A 111 -3.70 13.93 -7.31
C GLU A 111 -4.97 13.10 -7.63
N LYS A 112 -4.86 11.78 -7.58
CA LYS A 112 -5.93 10.83 -7.89
C LYS A 112 -6.56 10.26 -6.62
N GLU A 113 -7.83 9.87 -6.70
CA GLU A 113 -8.48 9.22 -5.57
C GLU A 113 -7.72 7.93 -5.22
N THR A 114 -7.43 7.74 -3.94
CA THR A 114 -6.62 6.62 -3.47
C THR A 114 -7.26 6.00 -2.23
N ALA A 115 -7.21 4.67 -2.11
CA ALA A 115 -7.48 3.96 -0.87
C ALA A 115 -6.23 3.20 -0.40
N TRP A 116 -6.01 3.17 0.91
CA TRP A 116 -4.95 2.42 1.57
C TRP A 116 -5.52 1.48 2.62
N THR A 117 -5.08 0.22 2.60
CA THR A 117 -5.39 -0.72 3.69
C THR A 117 -4.39 -0.58 4.83
N GLN A 118 -4.77 -1.05 6.02
CA GLN A 118 -3.78 -1.39 7.05
C GLN A 118 -2.76 -2.42 6.52
N PRO A 119 -1.54 -2.46 7.08
CA PRO A 119 -0.57 -3.52 6.79
C PRO A 119 -1.06 -4.90 7.25
N PHE A 120 -0.86 -5.90 6.41
CA PHE A 120 -1.03 -7.31 6.71
C PHE A 120 0.33 -7.95 6.94
N ARG A 121 0.40 -8.90 7.85
CA ARG A 121 1.59 -9.72 8.08
C ARG A 121 1.24 -11.18 7.86
N TYR A 122 2.18 -11.93 7.32
CA TYR A 122 2.04 -13.37 7.25
C TYR A 122 1.77 -13.92 8.65
N SER A 123 0.72 -14.70 8.79
CA SER A 123 0.40 -15.46 9.98
C SER A 123 0.06 -16.86 9.51
N SER A 124 0.89 -17.85 9.86
CA SER A 124 0.42 -19.22 9.84
C SER A 124 -0.61 -19.29 10.95
N ALA A 125 -1.90 -19.31 10.61
CA ALA A 125 -2.90 -19.65 11.61
C ALA A 125 -2.49 -21.01 12.22
N GLU A 126 -2.25 -21.00 13.54
CA GLU A 126 -2.13 -22.19 14.39
C GLU A 126 -3.53 -22.74 14.69
#